data_AF-V5NFU5-F1
#
_entry.id   AF-V5NFU5-F1
#
_cell.length_a   1.000
_cell.length_b   1.000
_cell.length_c   1.000
_cell.angle_alpha   90.00
_cell.angle_beta   90.00
_cell.angle_gamma   90.00
#
_symmetry.space_group_name_H-M   'P 1'
#
loop_
_entity.id
_entity.type
_entity.pdbx_description
1 polymer ?
#
loop_
_entity_poly.entity_id
_entity_poly.type
_entity_poly.pdbx_seq_one_letter_code
_entity_poly.pdbx_strand_id
1 'polypeptide(L)'
;MALDLTAYFDRINYRGATDPTLDVLQDLVTVHSRTIPFENLDPLLGVPVDDLSPQALADKLVLRRRGGYCFEHNGLMGYVLAELGYRVRRFAARVVWKLAPDAPLPPQTHTLLGVTFPGSGGCYLVDVGFGGQTPTSPLRLETGAVQPTTHEPYRLEDRVDGFVLQAMVRDT
;
A
#
# COMPACT_ATOMS: atom_id res chain seq x y z
N MET A 1 -14.99 11.09 -12.55
CA MET A 1 -15.07 9.90 -13.43
C MET A 1 -14.45 8.75 -12.67
N ALA A 2 -15.13 7.60 -12.64
CA ALA A 2 -14.71 6.41 -11.91
C ALA A 2 -13.50 5.74 -12.59
N LEU A 3 -12.70 5.03 -11.80
CA LEU A 3 -11.59 4.20 -12.28
C LEU A 3 -12.12 3.01 -13.09
N ASP A 4 -11.48 2.68 -14.21
CA ASP A 4 -11.79 1.44 -14.96
C ASP A 4 -11.21 0.22 -14.21
N LEU A 5 -12.06 -0.42 -13.40
CA LEU A 5 -11.70 -1.61 -12.63
C LEU A 5 -11.33 -2.80 -13.52
N THR A 6 -11.93 -2.94 -14.70
CA THR A 6 -11.64 -4.05 -15.62
C THR A 6 -10.21 -3.93 -16.12
N ALA A 7 -9.79 -2.75 -16.57
CA ALA A 7 -8.42 -2.52 -17.00
C ALA A 7 -7.40 -2.78 -15.88
N TYR A 8 -7.71 -2.36 -14.64
CA TYR A 8 -6.88 -2.64 -13.48
C TYR A 8 -6.78 -4.15 -13.17
N PHE A 9 -7.90 -4.88 -13.16
CA PHE A 9 -7.90 -6.32 -12.93
C PHE A 9 -7.13 -7.08 -14.01
N ASP A 10 -7.24 -6.65 -15.27
CA ASP A 10 -6.43 -7.21 -16.36
C ASP A 10 -4.94 -6.91 -16.19
N ARG A 11 -4.57 -5.69 -15.75
CA ARG A 11 -3.17 -5.33 -15.50
C ARG A 11 -2.50 -6.20 -14.44
N ILE A 12 -3.25 -6.61 -13.42
CA ILE A 12 -2.75 -7.43 -12.31
C ILE A 12 -3.09 -8.92 -12.43
N ASN A 13 -3.73 -9.33 -13.54
CA ASN A 13 -4.22 -10.69 -13.77
C ASN A 13 -5.18 -11.21 -12.68
N TYR A 14 -6.04 -10.34 -12.15
CA TYR A 14 -7.04 -10.73 -11.14
C TYR A 14 -8.33 -11.23 -11.79
N ARG A 15 -8.86 -12.35 -11.29
CA ARG A 15 -10.09 -13.00 -11.76
C ARG A 15 -10.99 -13.47 -10.60
N GLY A 16 -10.67 -13.06 -9.37
CA GLY A 16 -11.39 -13.46 -8.17
C GLY A 16 -12.67 -12.66 -7.95
N ALA A 17 -13.26 -12.85 -6.76
CA ALA A 17 -14.45 -12.11 -6.34
C ALA A 17 -14.15 -10.62 -6.14
N THR A 18 -15.17 -9.78 -6.17
CA THR A 18 -15.04 -8.33 -6.00
C THR A 18 -15.79 -7.79 -4.78
N ASP A 19 -16.37 -8.68 -3.97
CA ASP A 19 -17.05 -8.30 -2.73
C ASP A 19 -16.04 -7.78 -1.70
N PRO A 20 -16.36 -6.69 -0.96
CA PRO A 20 -15.43 -6.08 -0.02
C PRO A 20 -15.24 -6.92 1.24
N THR A 21 -14.38 -7.92 1.13
CA THR A 21 -14.06 -8.92 2.17
C THR A 21 -12.57 -8.91 2.49
N LEU A 22 -12.16 -9.59 3.57
CA LEU A 22 -10.74 -9.73 3.89
C LEU A 22 -10.00 -10.55 2.84
N ASP A 23 -10.62 -11.61 2.33
CA ASP A 23 -10.00 -12.52 1.36
C ASP A 23 -9.72 -11.80 0.04
N VAL A 24 -10.69 -11.03 -0.47
CA VAL A 24 -10.50 -10.18 -1.66
C VAL A 24 -9.43 -9.12 -1.41
N LEU A 25 -9.36 -8.53 -0.21
CA LEU A 25 -8.32 -7.54 0.12
C LEU A 25 -6.91 -8.17 0.10
N GLN A 26 -6.77 -9.35 0.70
CA GLN A 26 -5.51 -10.11 0.70
C GLN A 26 -5.09 -10.48 -0.73
N ASP A 27 -6.03 -10.97 -1.55
CA ASP A 27 -5.75 -11.32 -2.93
C ASP A 27 -5.27 -10.11 -3.72
N LEU A 28 -6.00 -8.98 -3.65
CA LEU A 28 -5.66 -7.76 -4.37
C LEU A 28 -4.28 -7.21 -3.97
N VAL A 29 -3.96 -7.17 -2.68
CA VAL A 29 -2.63 -6.77 -2.20
C VAL A 29 -1.54 -7.69 -2.76
N THR A 30 -1.79 -9.00 -2.75
CA THR A 30 -0.85 -10.01 -3.25
C THR A 30 -0.60 -9.86 -4.74
N VAL A 31 -1.66 -9.80 -5.55
CA VAL A 31 -1.52 -9.74 -7.02
C VAL A 31 -1.01 -8.38 -7.48
N HIS A 32 -1.36 -7.28 -6.82
CA HIS A 32 -0.80 -5.96 -7.13
C HIS A 32 0.72 -5.95 -6.92
N SER A 33 1.17 -6.39 -5.73
CA SER A 33 2.59 -6.39 -5.35
C SER A 33 3.43 -7.30 -6.27
N ARG A 34 2.83 -8.34 -6.86
CA ARG A 34 3.49 -9.25 -7.81
C ARG A 34 3.57 -8.72 -9.24
N THR A 35 2.75 -7.73 -9.62
CA THR A 35 2.53 -7.39 -11.04
C THR A 35 2.87 -5.95 -11.41
N ILE A 36 2.68 -5.00 -10.49
CA ILE A 36 3.04 -3.59 -10.71
C ILE A 36 4.34 -3.34 -9.94
N PRO A 37 5.47 -3.09 -10.63
CA PRO A 37 6.74 -2.93 -9.96
C PRO A 37 6.82 -1.58 -9.25
N PHE A 38 7.55 -1.54 -8.13
CA PHE A 38 8.02 -0.28 -7.58
C PHE A 38 9.17 0.27 -8.45
N GLU A 39 9.11 1.54 -8.80
CA GLU A 39 10.17 2.25 -9.54
C GLU A 39 10.09 3.76 -9.35
N ASN A 40 11.18 4.45 -9.67
CA ASN A 40 11.29 5.91 -9.58
C ASN A 40 11.88 6.51 -10.87
N LEU A 41 11.63 5.91 -12.03
CA LEU A 41 12.24 6.36 -13.29
C LEU A 41 11.80 7.77 -13.67
N ASP A 42 10.56 8.15 -13.36
CA ASP A 42 10.07 9.51 -13.63
C ASP A 42 10.86 10.55 -12.81
N PRO A 43 10.92 10.48 -11.45
CA PRO A 43 11.78 11.37 -10.67
C PRO A 43 13.27 11.30 -11.05
N LEU A 44 13.79 10.11 -11.37
CA LEU A 44 15.18 9.93 -11.82
C LEU A 44 15.48 10.74 -13.10
N LEU A 45 14.51 10.83 -14.01
CA LEU A 45 14.59 11.57 -15.27
C LEU A 45 14.13 13.03 -15.13
N GLY A 46 13.87 13.51 -13.91
CA GLY A 46 13.41 14.87 -13.65
C GLY A 46 11.95 15.12 -14.02
N VAL A 47 11.14 14.08 -14.19
CA VAL A 47 9.69 14.16 -14.39
C VAL A 47 9.02 14.09 -13.01
N PRO A 48 8.36 15.18 -12.54
CA PRO A 48 7.67 15.16 -11.27
C PRO A 48 6.50 14.18 -11.27
N VAL A 49 6.19 13.63 -10.09
CA VAL A 49 4.91 12.96 -9.82
C VAL A 49 4.06 13.94 -9.01
N ASP A 50 3.21 14.70 -9.68
CA ASP A 50 2.40 15.78 -9.10
C ASP A 50 0.90 15.49 -9.14
N ASP A 51 0.42 14.89 -10.23
CA ASP A 51 -0.97 14.48 -10.41
C ASP A 51 -1.21 13.07 -9.83
N LEU A 52 -1.88 13.03 -8.67
CA LEU A 52 -2.28 11.81 -7.99
C LEU A 52 -3.76 11.46 -8.22
N SER A 53 -4.39 12.03 -9.25
CA SER A 53 -5.77 11.70 -9.64
C SER A 53 -5.91 10.25 -10.10
N PRO A 54 -7.11 9.64 -9.99
CA PRO A 54 -7.30 8.26 -10.45
C PRO A 54 -6.99 8.11 -11.94
N GLN A 55 -7.23 9.13 -12.76
CA GLN A 55 -6.94 9.12 -14.19
C GLN A 55 -5.44 9.07 -14.48
N ALA A 56 -4.65 9.94 -13.86
CA ALA A 56 -3.20 9.99 -14.08
C ALA A 56 -2.52 8.68 -13.62
N LEU A 57 -2.94 8.18 -12.44
CA LEU A 57 -2.39 6.95 -11.89
C LEU A 57 -2.77 5.72 -12.73
N ALA A 58 -4.00 5.63 -13.21
CA ALA A 58 -4.43 4.54 -14.09
C ALA A 58 -3.73 4.59 -15.45
N ASP A 59 -3.63 5.77 -16.08
CA ASP A 59 -2.89 5.93 -17.33
C ASP A 59 -1.46 5.38 -17.20
N LYS A 60 -0.75 5.79 -16.15
CA LYS A 60 0.65 5.39 -15.95
C LYS A 60 0.79 3.92 -15.56
N LEU A 61 0.22 3.51 -14.43
CA LEU A 61 0.48 2.19 -13.83
C LEU A 61 -0.26 1.06 -14.56
N VAL A 62 -1.42 1.36 -15.15
CA VAL A 62 -2.28 0.37 -15.81
C VAL A 62 -2.06 0.40 -17.32
N LEU A 63 -2.42 1.49 -18.01
CA LEU A 63 -2.46 1.52 -19.48
C LEU A 63 -1.06 1.50 -20.10
N ARG A 64 -0.14 2.33 -19.58
CA ARG A 64 1.26 2.39 -20.02
C ARG A 64 2.15 1.33 -19.36
N ARG A 65 1.57 0.51 -18.48
CA ARG A 65 2.23 -0.62 -17.80
C ARG A 65 3.53 -0.23 -17.07
N ARG A 66 3.63 1.00 -16.57
CA ARG A 66 4.74 1.46 -15.74
C ARG A 66 4.57 1.00 -14.29
N GLY A 67 5.59 1.21 -13.48
CA GLY A 67 5.48 1.17 -12.04
C GLY A 67 5.32 2.56 -11.44
N GLY A 68 5.53 2.66 -10.13
CA GLY A 68 5.63 3.94 -9.43
C GLY A 68 6.20 3.79 -8.03
N TYR A 69 6.09 4.85 -7.24
CA TYR A 69 6.43 4.80 -5.80
C TYR A 69 5.20 4.89 -4.89
N CYS A 70 5.39 5.14 -3.59
CA CYS A 70 4.36 5.04 -2.56
C CYS A 70 3.05 5.79 -2.87
N PHE A 71 3.13 7.03 -3.32
CA PHE A 71 1.94 7.83 -3.62
C PHE A 71 1.14 7.29 -4.81
N GLU A 72 1.81 6.67 -5.77
CA GLU A 72 1.16 6.16 -6.98
C GLU A 72 0.53 4.79 -6.72
N HIS A 73 1.28 3.89 -6.06
CA HIS A 73 0.82 2.56 -5.68
C HIS A 73 -0.37 2.61 -4.73
N ASN A 74 -0.22 3.28 -3.58
CA ASN A 74 -1.30 3.41 -2.60
C ASN A 74 -2.36 4.42 -3.06
N GLY A 75 -2.00 5.33 -3.97
CA GLY A 75 -2.92 6.14 -4.77
C GLY A 75 -3.95 5.28 -5.50
N LEU A 76 -3.46 4.48 -6.45
CA LEU A 76 -4.25 3.59 -7.30
C LEU A 76 -5.00 2.54 -6.50
N MET A 77 -4.32 1.83 -5.58
CA MET A 77 -4.96 0.82 -4.73
C MET A 77 -6.11 1.44 -3.91
N GLY A 78 -5.91 2.65 -3.37
CA GLY A 78 -6.95 3.33 -2.61
C GLY A 78 -8.21 3.63 -3.43
N TYR A 79 -8.05 4.00 -4.71
CA TYR A 79 -9.19 4.22 -5.60
C TYR A 79 -9.88 2.90 -5.97
N VAL A 80 -9.14 1.85 -6.30
CA VAL A 80 -9.68 0.52 -6.57
C VAL A 80 -10.52 0.02 -5.41
N LEU A 81 -9.97 0.05 -4.20
CA LEU A 81 -10.65 -0.43 -3.00
C LEU A 81 -11.92 0.40 -2.71
N ALA A 82 -11.86 1.72 -2.89
CA ALA A 82 -13.03 2.58 -2.71
C ALA A 82 -14.17 2.21 -3.69
N GLU A 83 -13.86 1.99 -4.97
CA GLU A 83 -14.84 1.57 -5.98
C GLU A 83 -15.43 0.17 -5.70
N LEU A 84 -14.65 -0.72 -5.07
CA LEU A 84 -15.13 -2.02 -4.59
C LEU A 84 -15.99 -1.97 -3.31
N GLY A 85 -16.21 -0.78 -2.75
CA GLY A 85 -17.04 -0.60 -1.56
C GLY A 85 -16.30 -0.72 -0.23
N TYR A 86 -14.96 -0.79 -0.23
CA TYR A 86 -14.18 -0.60 0.99
C TYR A 86 -14.21 0.87 1.41
N ARG A 87 -14.14 1.13 2.71
CA ARG A 87 -13.89 2.47 3.25
C ARG A 87 -12.39 2.65 3.42
N VAL A 88 -11.82 3.59 2.67
CA VAL A 88 -10.38 3.85 2.62
C VAL A 88 -10.06 5.20 3.22
N ARG A 89 -9.11 5.23 4.16
CA ARG A 89 -8.49 6.43 4.71
C ARG A 89 -7.01 6.46 4.31
N ARG A 90 -6.54 7.57 3.77
CA ARG A 90 -5.12 7.76 3.43
C ARG A 90 -4.37 8.28 4.65
N PHE A 91 -3.23 7.69 4.96
CA PHE A 91 -2.32 8.13 6.01
C PHE A 91 -1.04 8.71 5.42
N ALA A 92 -0.42 9.63 6.14
CA ALA A 92 0.93 10.11 5.89
C ALA A 92 1.88 9.52 6.94
N ALA A 93 3.08 9.12 6.52
CA ALA A 93 4.05 8.44 7.36
C ALA A 93 5.48 8.94 7.11
N ARG A 94 6.35 8.71 8.09
CA ARG A 94 7.77 9.05 8.07
C ARG A 94 8.58 7.78 7.90
N VAL A 95 9.51 7.74 6.94
CA VAL A 95 10.34 6.55 6.70
C VAL A 95 11.52 6.54 7.66
N VAL A 96 11.50 5.66 8.66
CA VAL A 96 12.57 5.50 9.66
C VAL A 96 13.45 4.27 9.42
N TRP A 97 13.34 3.65 8.24
CA TRP A 97 14.04 2.41 7.93
C TRP A 97 15.57 2.62 7.92
N LYS A 98 16.28 1.79 8.68
CA LYS A 98 17.75 1.84 8.87
C LYS A 98 18.27 3.15 9.47
N LEU A 99 17.40 3.97 10.07
CA LEU A 99 17.84 5.11 10.88
C LEU A 99 18.24 4.67 12.28
N ALA A 100 19.21 5.36 12.86
CA ALA A 100 19.55 5.20 14.27
C ALA A 100 18.37 5.66 15.16
N PRO A 101 18.20 5.10 16.38
CA PRO A 101 17.10 5.48 17.27
C PRO A 101 17.04 6.98 17.63
N ASP A 102 18.17 7.67 17.57
CA ASP A 102 18.35 9.10 17.88
C ASP A 102 18.42 9.99 16.62
N ALA A 103 18.24 9.42 15.43
CA ALA A 103 18.23 10.19 14.20
C ALA A 103 17.10 11.23 14.19
N PRO A 104 17.31 12.41 13.58
CA PRO A 104 16.25 13.40 13.41
C PRO A 104 15.03 12.80 12.71
N LEU A 105 13.83 13.20 13.14
CA LEU A 105 12.59 12.75 12.52
C LEU A 105 12.52 13.18 11.04
N PRO A 106 12.38 12.25 10.09
CA PRO A 106 12.36 12.59 8.67
C PRO A 106 11.03 13.23 8.26
N PRO A 107 10.95 13.90 7.11
CA PRO A 107 9.70 14.44 6.57
C PRO A 107 8.66 13.33 6.30
N GLN A 108 7.38 13.73 6.17
CA GLN A 108 6.29 12.82 5.83
C GLN A 108 6.28 12.54 4.32
N THR A 109 7.12 11.59 3.89
CA THR A 109 7.32 11.24 2.47
C THR A 109 6.71 9.90 2.08
N HIS A 110 6.03 9.22 3.00
CA HIS A 110 5.34 7.97 2.72
C HIS A 110 3.84 8.12 2.91
N THR A 111 3.07 7.35 2.14
CA THR A 111 1.62 7.22 2.32
C THR A 111 1.22 5.76 2.27
N LEU A 112 0.23 5.41 3.08
CA LEU A 112 -0.37 4.08 3.16
C LEU A 112 -1.86 4.21 3.47
N LEU A 113 -2.58 3.10 3.49
CA LEU A 113 -4.04 3.08 3.61
C LEU A 113 -4.49 2.42 4.91
N GLY A 114 -5.52 3.00 5.54
CA GLY A 114 -6.36 2.34 6.52
C GLY A 114 -7.68 1.94 5.86
N VAL A 115 -8.02 0.66 5.93
CA VAL A 115 -9.13 0.06 5.19
C VAL A 115 -10.10 -0.63 6.16
N THR A 116 -11.39 -0.33 6.03
CA THR A 116 -12.48 -1.06 6.70
C THR A 116 -13.53 -1.51 5.68
N PHE A 117 -14.32 -2.52 6.01
CA PHE A 117 -15.32 -3.13 5.12
C PHE A 117 -16.48 -3.73 5.93
N PRO A 118 -17.62 -4.07 5.31
CA PRO A 118 -18.73 -4.70 6.02
C PRO A 118 -18.27 -5.95 6.78
N GLY A 119 -18.54 -6.01 8.08
CA GLY A 119 -18.12 -7.13 8.94
C GLY A 119 -16.65 -7.11 9.37
N SER A 120 -15.83 -6.13 8.95
CA SER A 120 -14.46 -6.00 9.47
C SER A 120 -14.51 -5.67 10.96
N GLY A 121 -13.88 -6.51 11.80
CA GLY A 121 -13.76 -6.26 13.25
C GLY A 121 -12.83 -5.11 13.65
N GLY A 122 -12.26 -4.40 12.67
CA GLY A 122 -11.31 -3.31 12.87
C GLY A 122 -10.74 -2.79 11.55
N CYS A 123 -9.80 -1.85 11.66
CA CYS A 123 -9.09 -1.29 10.51
C CYS A 123 -7.91 -2.19 10.12
N TYR A 124 -7.67 -2.33 8.82
CA TYR A 124 -6.49 -2.95 8.26
C TYR A 124 -5.58 -1.90 7.62
N LEU A 125 -4.28 -1.98 7.86
CA LEU A 125 -3.24 -1.30 7.12
C LEU A 125 -3.01 -2.01 5.79
N VAL A 126 -3.01 -1.24 4.71
CA VAL A 126 -2.65 -1.69 3.36
C VAL A 126 -1.56 -0.77 2.84
N ASP A 127 -0.46 -1.38 2.43
CA ASP A 127 0.68 -0.68 1.84
C ASP A 127 1.31 -1.55 0.75
N VAL A 128 1.08 -1.16 -0.50
CA VAL A 128 1.65 -1.81 -1.70
C VAL A 128 2.72 -0.92 -2.34
N GLY A 129 3.24 0.06 -1.61
CA GLY A 129 4.05 1.16 -2.14
C GLY A 129 5.34 1.45 -1.38
N PHE A 130 5.74 0.64 -0.39
CA PHE A 130 6.97 0.87 0.39
C PHE A 130 8.25 0.36 -0.31
N GLY A 131 8.13 -0.18 -1.52
CA GLY A 131 9.24 -0.74 -2.29
C GLY A 131 9.68 -2.10 -1.75
N GLY A 132 10.99 -2.31 -1.60
CA GLY A 132 11.56 -3.64 -1.37
C GLY A 132 11.09 -4.38 -0.10
N GLN A 133 10.56 -3.66 0.90
CA GLN A 133 10.05 -4.23 2.16
C GLN A 133 8.56 -3.89 2.36
N THR A 134 7.77 -3.83 1.29
CA THR A 134 6.33 -3.59 1.39
C THR A 134 5.63 -4.82 1.98
N PRO A 135 4.67 -4.68 2.92
CA PRO A 135 3.87 -5.80 3.40
C PRO A 135 3.04 -6.40 2.25
N THR A 136 3.12 -7.71 2.06
CA THR A 136 2.36 -8.43 1.02
C THR A 136 1.07 -9.04 1.53
N SER A 137 0.59 -8.54 2.66
CA SER A 137 -0.68 -8.87 3.29
C SER A 137 -1.25 -7.62 3.97
N PRO A 138 -2.58 -7.41 3.97
CA PRO A 138 -3.21 -6.44 4.86
C PRO A 138 -2.91 -6.80 6.31
N LEU A 139 -2.46 -5.82 7.09
CA LEU A 139 -2.13 -5.99 8.52
C LEU A 139 -3.25 -5.40 9.35
N ARG A 140 -3.62 -5.99 10.48
CA ARG A 140 -4.51 -5.34 11.46
C ARG A 140 -3.82 -4.08 12.00
N LEU A 141 -4.57 -2.99 12.10
CA LEU A 141 -4.14 -1.78 12.81
C LEU A 141 -4.29 -2.04 14.32
N GLU A 142 -3.41 -2.88 14.84
CA GLU A 142 -3.41 -3.38 16.23
C GLU A 142 -1.95 -3.49 16.69
N THR A 143 -1.65 -2.93 17.86
CA THR A 143 -0.28 -2.88 18.38
C THR A 143 0.09 -4.12 19.20
N GLY A 144 1.39 -4.42 19.25
CA GLY A 144 1.96 -5.48 20.09
C GLY A 144 1.92 -6.89 19.47
N ALA A 145 0.92 -7.21 18.65
CA ALA A 145 0.82 -8.53 18.01
C ALA A 145 1.80 -8.66 16.82
N VAL A 146 2.53 -9.77 16.77
CA VAL A 146 3.26 -10.19 15.56
C VAL A 146 2.25 -10.75 14.56
N GLN A 147 2.31 -10.25 13.33
CA GLN A 147 1.38 -10.58 12.26
C GLN A 147 2.14 -11.27 11.12
N PRO A 148 1.90 -12.57 10.87
CA PRO A 148 2.52 -13.27 9.74
C PRO A 148 1.98 -12.70 8.42
N THR A 149 2.84 -12.65 7.41
CA THR A 149 2.46 -12.31 6.03
C THR A 149 2.90 -13.42 5.09
N THR A 150 2.68 -13.24 3.79
CA THR A 150 3.23 -14.16 2.78
C THR A 150 4.76 -14.07 2.64
N HIS A 151 5.40 -13.04 3.22
CA HIS A 151 6.85 -12.93 3.37
C HIS A 151 7.22 -12.76 4.86
N GLU A 152 7.87 -11.66 5.25
CA GLU A 152 8.31 -11.44 6.63
C GLU A 152 7.14 -11.20 7.59
N PRO A 153 7.25 -11.55 8.87
CA PRO A 153 6.29 -11.13 9.88
C PRO A 153 6.51 -9.65 10.22
N TYR A 154 5.39 -8.96 10.46
CA TYR A 154 5.37 -7.55 10.83
C TYR A 154 4.81 -7.36 12.24
N ARG A 155 5.13 -6.24 12.87
CA ARG A 155 4.53 -5.81 14.14
C ARG A 155 4.31 -4.31 14.14
N LEU A 156 3.14 -3.88 14.59
CA LEU A 156 2.85 -2.47 14.84
C LEU A 156 3.11 -2.18 16.33
N GLU A 157 3.76 -1.06 16.62
CA GLU A 157 4.00 -0.60 18.01
C GLU A 157 3.54 0.84 18.18
N ASP A 158 3.10 1.17 19.39
CA ASP A 158 2.78 2.53 19.77
C ASP A 158 4.04 3.40 19.83
N ARG A 159 3.92 4.65 19.37
CA ARG A 159 4.87 5.74 19.56
C ARG A 159 4.10 6.93 20.12
N VAL A 160 4.81 7.86 20.76
CA VAL A 160 4.21 9.03 21.44
C VAL A 160 3.18 9.76 20.56
N ASP A 161 3.44 9.88 19.26
CA ASP A 161 2.59 10.62 18.32
C ASP A 161 1.97 9.74 17.21
N GLY A 162 1.86 8.41 17.41
CA GLY A 162 1.24 7.52 16.43
C GLY A 162 1.74 6.08 16.52
N PHE A 163 1.99 5.46 15.37
CA PHE A 163 2.42 4.06 15.28
C PHE A 163 3.74 3.94 14.50
N VAL A 164 4.49 2.88 14.79
CA VAL A 164 5.62 2.42 13.97
C VAL A 164 5.38 1.00 13.51
N LEU A 165 5.57 0.75 12.22
CA LEU A 165 5.54 -0.58 11.63
C LEU A 165 6.96 -1.14 11.56
N GLN A 166 7.15 -2.35 12.08
CA GLN A 166 8.42 -3.08 12.09
C GLN A 166 8.27 -4.38 11.30
N ALA A 167 9.37 -4.81 10.66
CA ALA A 167 9.47 -6.10 9.97
C ALA A 167 10.68 -6.87 10.51
N MET A 168 10.54 -8.18 10.69
CA MET A 168 11.67 -9.05 11.06
C MET A 168 12.36 -9.55 9.79
N VAL A 169 13.41 -8.85 9.36
CA VAL A 169 14.09 -9.12 8.08
C VAL A 169 15.20 -10.18 8.20
N ARG A 170 15.72 -10.42 9.41
CA ARG A 170 16.70 -11.46 9.74
C ARG A 170 16.56 -11.87 11.20
N ASP A 171 16.68 -13.17 11.48
CA ASP A 171 16.92 -13.68 12.84
C ASP A 171 18.42 -13.51 13.14
N THR A 172 18.76 -12.81 14.21
CA THR A 172 20.12 -12.74 14.78
C THR A 172 20.20 -13.59 16.02
#